data_AF-A0A7S2M7Z0-F1
#
_entry.id   AF-A0A7S2M7Z0-F1
#
_cell.length_a   1.000
_cell.length_b   1.000
_cell.length_c   1.000
_cell.angle_alpha   90.00
_cell.angle_beta   90.00
_cell.angle_gamma   90.00
#
_symmetry.space_group_name_H-M   'P 1'
#
loop_
_entity.id
_entity.type
_entity.pdbx_description
1 polymer ?
#
loop_
_entity_poly.entity_id
_entity_poly.type
_entity_poly.pdbx_seq_one_letter_code
_entity_poly.pdbx_strand_id
1 'polypeptide(L)'
;GAQPPRPRVAPYASKQLALSWKRSRPTPPASAADPLAAAYNKKFFGVDDPTTRPSVSRWLSTLPAQCRSALCDFGRIIDAENARSNLTKSAATQRSRQLHYMRFCTSVNLCTDADYCLASAPLEARNYVLACYAVSLIQGNTILGGSVKHATLNGYIKAVVDMHTDRQLTSPRLVEKDLVSPLLDAVKRYESVPNRRDMIYDSMVSHMLQVTAGLQDDCLHSAILDWIILGRYGVFRQSEWCQTSQSIAMTRPSLALPVQEPLAFIPSDFAFFDSEGRPLP
;
A
#
# COMPACT_ATOMS: atom_id res chain seq x y z
N GLY A 1 5.05 -52.49 20.24
CA GLY A 1 4.95 -51.86 18.92
C GLY A 1 5.73 -50.57 18.97
N ALA A 2 6.77 -50.43 18.15
CA ALA A 2 7.63 -49.26 18.14
C ALA A 2 6.86 -48.05 17.57
N GLN A 3 6.94 -46.93 18.27
CA GLN A 3 6.31 -45.66 17.90
C GLN A 3 7.02 -45.08 16.66
N PRO A 4 6.31 -44.63 15.62
CA PRO A 4 6.94 -44.10 14.42
C PRO A 4 7.70 -42.80 14.72
N PRO A 5 8.82 -42.54 14.02
CA PRO A 5 9.64 -41.35 14.27
C PRO A 5 8.89 -40.09 13.82
N ARG A 6 8.87 -39.07 14.69
CA ARG A 6 8.29 -37.75 14.37
C ARG A 6 9.04 -37.11 13.19
N PRO A 7 8.33 -36.51 12.21
CA PRO A 7 8.98 -35.80 11.12
C PRO A 7 9.76 -34.59 11.66
N ARG A 8 11.02 -34.46 11.23
CA ARG A 8 11.86 -33.28 11.53
C ARG A 8 11.41 -32.13 10.63
N VAL A 9 10.72 -31.15 11.22
CA VAL A 9 10.44 -29.86 10.57
C VAL A 9 11.77 -29.11 10.45
N ALA A 10 12.14 -28.73 9.22
CA ALA A 10 13.33 -27.92 8.98
C ALA A 10 13.21 -26.56 9.69
N PRO A 11 14.29 -26.01 10.27
CA PRO A 11 14.25 -24.71 10.92
C PRO A 11 13.91 -23.64 9.88
N TYR A 12 12.79 -22.94 10.07
CA TYR A 12 12.48 -21.74 9.30
C TYR A 12 13.60 -20.73 9.49
N ALA A 13 14.13 -20.23 8.37
CA ALA A 13 15.12 -19.16 8.37
C ALA A 13 14.53 -17.90 9.00
N SER A 14 14.80 -17.68 10.29
CA SER A 14 14.44 -16.47 11.02
C SER A 14 15.35 -15.32 10.55
N LYS A 15 14.89 -14.54 9.58
CA LYS A 15 15.45 -13.20 9.37
C LYS A 15 15.08 -12.35 10.59
N GLN A 16 16.04 -12.12 11.48
CA GLN A 16 15.92 -11.10 12.53
C GLN A 16 15.79 -9.72 11.86
N LEU A 17 14.57 -9.18 11.85
CA LEU A 17 14.33 -7.77 11.58
C LEU A 17 14.46 -7.01 12.91
N ALA A 18 15.57 -6.29 13.07
CA ALA A 18 15.76 -5.37 14.18
C ALA A 18 14.83 -4.15 14.01
N LEU A 19 13.60 -4.24 14.53
CA LEU A 19 12.69 -3.11 14.63
C LEU A 19 13.04 -2.29 15.89
N SER A 20 13.92 -1.31 15.74
CA SER A 20 14.17 -0.32 16.79
C SER A 20 13.10 0.78 16.76
N TRP A 21 12.01 0.58 17.51
CA TRP A 21 11.05 1.64 17.80
C TRP A 21 11.61 2.58 18.86
N LYS A 22 12.25 3.68 18.45
CA LYS A 22 12.46 4.84 19.34
C LYS A 22 11.27 5.78 19.23
N ARG A 23 10.35 5.68 20.20
CA ARG A 23 9.38 6.73 20.54
C ARG A 23 10.14 7.87 21.22
N SER A 24 10.14 9.05 20.59
CA SER A 24 9.67 10.32 21.16
C SER A 24 10.34 11.52 20.47
N ARG A 25 9.52 12.36 19.83
CA ARG A 25 9.68 13.80 19.95
C ARG A 25 8.30 14.37 20.25
N PRO A 26 8.17 15.28 21.23
CA PRO A 26 6.95 16.06 21.35
C PRO A 26 6.77 16.85 20.05
N THR A 27 5.56 16.88 19.52
CA THR A 27 5.16 17.88 18.54
C THR A 27 5.51 19.26 19.10
N PRO A 28 6.31 20.09 18.41
CA PRO A 28 6.38 21.49 18.79
C PRO A 28 4.95 22.06 18.67
N PRO A 29 4.50 22.89 19.63
CA PRO A 29 3.20 23.51 19.52
C PRO A 29 3.12 24.26 18.19
N ALA A 30 1.99 24.14 17.50
CA ALA A 30 1.76 24.90 16.28
C ALA A 30 1.98 26.39 16.59
N SER A 31 2.76 27.07 15.73
CA SER A 31 3.16 28.48 15.82
C SER A 31 2.01 29.48 16.04
N ALA A 32 0.75 29.06 15.99
CA ALA A 32 -0.42 29.89 16.22
C ALA A 32 -0.76 30.11 17.71
N ALA A 33 -0.19 29.33 18.63
CA ALA A 33 -0.51 29.42 20.07
C ALA A 33 0.49 30.24 20.91
N ASP A 34 1.56 30.73 20.30
CA ASP A 34 2.59 31.54 20.97
C ASP A 34 2.60 32.98 20.41
N PRO A 35 2.13 33.98 21.19
CA PRO A 35 2.10 35.36 20.76
C PRO A 35 3.48 35.96 20.48
N LEU A 36 4.56 35.42 21.07
CA LEU A 36 5.94 35.86 20.81
C LEU A 36 6.45 35.33 19.47
N ALA A 37 6.14 34.07 19.13
CA ALA A 37 6.47 33.49 17.83
C ALA A 37 5.72 34.19 16.68
N ALA A 38 4.45 34.57 16.91
CA ALA A 38 3.65 35.33 15.95
C ALA A 38 4.18 36.76 15.74
N ALA A 39 4.61 37.44 16.81
CA ALA A 39 5.22 38.77 16.73
C ALA A 39 6.59 38.75 16.04
N TYR A 40 7.40 37.71 16.29
CA TYR A 40 8.69 37.51 15.61
C TYR A 40 8.51 37.29 14.11
N ASN A 41 7.60 36.39 13.70
CA ASN A 41 7.34 36.11 12.29
C ASN A 41 6.76 37.33 11.55
N LYS A 42 5.86 38.11 12.18
CA LYS A 42 5.28 39.33 11.60
C LYS A 42 6.33 40.45 11.41
N LYS A 43 7.31 40.54 12.33
CA LYS A 43 8.37 41.56 12.28
C LYS A 43 9.51 41.18 11.33
N PHE A 44 9.76 39.88 11.12
CA PHE A 44 10.88 39.39 10.31
C PHE A 44 10.50 39.08 8.85
N PHE A 45 9.29 38.59 8.59
CA PHE A 45 8.85 38.18 7.25
C PHE A 45 7.78 39.08 6.62
N GLY A 46 7.31 40.14 7.30
CA GLY A 46 6.31 41.06 6.73
C GLY A 46 5.04 40.37 6.17
N VAL A 47 4.25 41.13 5.41
CA VAL A 47 3.16 40.58 4.58
C VAL A 47 3.79 40.09 3.27
N ASP A 48 4.49 38.96 3.32
CA ASP A 48 5.30 38.50 2.18
C ASP A 48 4.44 37.89 1.07
N ASP A 49 4.46 38.52 -0.10
CA ASP A 49 4.08 37.90 -1.37
C ASP A 49 5.19 36.90 -1.78
N PRO A 50 4.92 35.59 -1.83
CA PRO A 50 5.92 34.56 -2.12
C PRO A 50 6.56 34.70 -3.50
N THR A 51 5.98 35.47 -4.42
CA THR A 51 6.52 35.72 -5.76
C THR A 51 7.64 36.78 -5.78
N THR A 52 7.77 37.56 -4.70
CA THR A 52 8.75 38.67 -4.61
C THR A 52 10.02 38.32 -3.84
N ARG A 53 10.10 37.12 -3.23
CA ARG A 53 11.26 36.71 -2.44
C ARG A 53 12.49 36.45 -3.33
N PRO A 54 13.65 37.06 -3.04
CA PRO A 54 14.89 36.74 -3.75
C PRO A 54 15.35 35.32 -3.41
N SER A 55 15.90 34.58 -4.38
CA SER A 55 16.45 33.24 -4.16
C SER A 55 17.56 33.25 -3.10
N VAL A 56 17.72 32.18 -2.32
CA VAL A 56 18.79 32.11 -1.30
C VAL A 56 20.17 32.21 -1.96
N SER A 57 20.31 31.80 -3.22
CA SER A 57 21.53 32.03 -4.02
C SER A 57 21.89 33.52 -4.17
N ARG A 58 20.90 34.42 -4.27
CA ARG A 58 21.12 35.87 -4.31
C ARG A 58 21.57 36.41 -2.95
N TRP A 59 21.02 35.89 -1.86
CA TRP A 59 21.45 36.25 -0.50
C TRP A 59 22.82 35.69 -0.13
N LEU A 60 23.14 34.47 -0.57
CA LEU A 60 24.48 33.91 -0.36
C LEU A 60 25.54 34.70 -1.12
N SER A 61 25.21 35.24 -2.30
CA SER A 61 26.15 36.01 -3.11
C SER A 61 26.68 37.28 -2.44
N THR A 62 25.95 37.84 -1.46
CA THR A 62 26.35 39.03 -0.70
C THR A 62 27.32 38.72 0.45
N LEU A 63 27.50 37.45 0.81
CA LEU A 63 28.40 37.03 1.87
C LEU A 63 29.85 36.83 1.38
N PRO A 64 30.86 37.00 2.24
CA PRO A 64 32.26 36.66 1.95
C PRO A 64 32.43 35.19 1.52
N ALA A 65 33.39 34.91 0.63
CA ALA A 65 33.55 33.60 -0.01
C ALA A 65 33.68 32.42 0.97
N GLN A 66 34.39 32.61 2.08
CA GLN A 66 34.54 31.60 3.14
C GLN A 66 33.23 31.28 3.85
N CYS A 67 32.36 32.28 4.06
CA CYS A 67 31.04 32.07 4.65
C CYS A 67 30.09 31.39 3.65
N ARG A 68 30.23 31.69 2.35
CA ARG A 68 29.40 31.07 1.29
C ARG A 68 29.64 29.57 1.18
N SER A 69 30.89 29.12 1.23
CA SER A 69 31.20 27.68 1.18
C SER A 69 30.70 26.97 2.44
N ALA A 70 30.91 27.56 3.62
CA ALA A 70 30.46 26.99 4.89
C ALA A 70 28.92 26.92 5.02
N LEU A 71 28.20 27.87 4.40
CA LEU A 71 26.73 27.97 4.47
C LEU A 71 26.02 27.40 3.23
N CYS A 72 26.75 26.90 2.23
CA CYS A 72 26.17 26.43 0.97
C CYS A 72 25.16 25.29 1.20
N ASP A 73 25.48 24.34 2.09
CA ASP A 73 24.61 23.22 2.40
C ASP A 73 23.33 23.66 3.14
N PHE A 74 23.44 24.63 4.05
CA PHE A 74 22.28 25.24 4.70
C PHE A 74 21.42 26.02 3.70
N GLY A 75 22.04 26.74 2.77
CA GLY A 75 21.33 27.45 1.71
C GLY A 75 20.49 26.51 0.84
N ARG A 76 21.03 25.34 0.49
CA ARG A 76 20.29 24.29 -0.24
C ARG A 76 19.09 23.76 0.55
N ILE A 77 19.27 23.54 1.86
CA ILE A 77 18.18 23.10 2.75
C ILE A 77 17.09 24.17 2.84
N ILE A 78 17.46 25.44 3.00
CA ILE A 78 16.53 26.56 3.09
C ILE A 78 15.80 26.79 1.77
N ASP A 79 16.49 26.74 0.61
CA ASP A 79 15.86 26.81 -0.71
C ASP A 79 14.87 25.64 -0.90
N ALA A 80 15.25 24.43 -0.50
CA ALA A 80 14.38 23.26 -0.59
C ALA A 80 13.15 23.35 0.34
N GLU A 81 13.28 24.00 1.49
CA GLU A 81 12.18 24.21 2.44
C GLU A 81 11.28 25.38 2.03
N ASN A 82 11.86 26.47 1.51
CA ASN A 82 11.13 27.60 0.93
C ASN A 82 10.35 27.17 -0.31
N ALA A 83 10.96 26.39 -1.22
CA ALA A 83 10.24 25.82 -2.37
C ALA A 83 9.10 24.90 -1.93
N ARG A 84 9.29 24.09 -0.87
CA ARG A 84 8.22 23.25 -0.29
C ARG A 84 7.12 24.06 0.39
N SER A 85 7.45 25.19 1.00
CA SER A 85 6.50 26.08 1.68
C SER A 85 5.73 26.98 0.71
N ASN A 86 6.34 27.34 -0.42
CA ASN A 86 5.72 28.12 -1.50
C ASN A 86 4.83 27.27 -2.42
N LEU A 87 5.01 25.95 -2.42
CA LEU A 87 4.09 25.01 -3.06
C LEU A 87 2.86 24.85 -2.16
N THR A 88 1.68 24.89 -2.77
CA THR A 88 0.45 24.49 -2.06
C THR A 88 0.60 23.06 -1.55
N LYS A 89 0.01 22.75 -0.39
CA LYS A 89 0.04 21.38 0.19
C LYS A 89 -0.36 20.30 -0.83
N SER A 90 -1.25 20.64 -1.77
CA SER A 90 -1.66 19.77 -2.88
C SER A 90 -0.54 19.51 -3.88
N ALA A 91 0.23 20.53 -4.28
CA ALA A 91 1.35 20.37 -5.21
C ALA A 91 2.51 19.56 -4.60
N ALA A 92 2.83 19.77 -3.32
CA ALA A 92 3.82 18.94 -2.61
C ALA A 92 3.39 17.46 -2.52
N THR A 93 2.10 17.21 -2.28
CA THR A 93 1.51 15.87 -2.27
C THR A 93 1.58 15.22 -3.65
N GLN A 94 1.24 15.96 -4.70
CA GLN A 94 1.31 15.47 -6.09
C GLN A 94 2.73 15.07 -6.46
N ARG A 95 3.73 15.92 -6.20
CA ARG A 95 5.14 15.62 -6.44
C ARG A 95 5.61 14.37 -5.71
N SER A 96 5.18 14.19 -4.45
CA SER A 96 5.54 13.02 -3.66
C SER A 96 4.98 11.71 -4.27
N ARG A 97 3.75 11.77 -4.81
CA ARG A 97 3.12 10.64 -5.51
C ARG A 97 3.79 10.35 -6.85
N GLN A 98 4.18 11.37 -7.61
CA GLN A 98 4.96 11.22 -8.84
C GLN A 98 6.30 10.55 -8.58
N LEU A 99 7.04 11.02 -7.55
CA LEU A 99 8.31 10.40 -7.14
C LEU A 99 8.12 8.93 -6.73
N HIS A 100 7.03 8.61 -6.05
CA HIS A 100 6.71 7.24 -5.69
C HIS A 100 6.48 6.35 -6.93
N TYR A 101 5.77 6.86 -7.94
CA TYR A 101 5.60 6.14 -9.20
C TYR A 101 6.92 5.92 -9.95
N MET A 102 7.81 6.92 -9.97
CA MET A 102 9.15 6.76 -10.56
C MET A 102 9.94 5.66 -9.85
N ARG A 103 9.91 5.62 -8.51
CA ARG A 103 10.54 4.54 -7.72
C ARG A 103 9.95 3.17 -8.03
N PHE A 104 8.63 3.08 -8.20
CA PHE A 104 7.98 1.84 -8.64
C PHE A 104 8.55 1.40 -10.00
N CYS A 105 8.58 2.29 -11.00
CA CYS A 105 9.10 1.96 -12.33
C CYS A 105 10.56 1.48 -12.29
N THR A 106 11.41 2.12 -11.48
CA THR A 106 12.78 1.66 -11.25
C THR A 106 12.83 0.29 -10.59
N SER A 107 11.97 0.02 -9.60
CA SER A 107 11.98 -1.26 -8.87
C SER A 107 11.58 -2.46 -9.73
N VAL A 108 10.76 -2.24 -10.77
CA VAL A 108 10.33 -3.28 -11.72
C VAL A 108 11.10 -3.23 -13.03
N ASN A 109 12.22 -2.48 -13.10
CA ASN A 109 13.07 -2.34 -14.28
C ASN A 109 12.32 -1.90 -15.56
N LEU A 110 11.28 -1.06 -15.42
CA LEU A 110 10.49 -0.58 -16.56
C LEU A 110 11.17 0.55 -17.34
N CYS A 111 12.17 1.22 -16.77
CA CYS A 111 12.81 2.39 -17.37
C CYS A 111 14.34 2.21 -17.43
N THR A 112 14.89 2.12 -18.64
CA THR A 112 16.34 2.19 -18.91
C THR A 112 16.83 3.63 -19.13
N ASP A 113 16.04 4.49 -19.78
CA ASP A 113 16.47 5.83 -20.24
C ASP A 113 15.79 7.01 -19.53
N ALA A 114 15.42 6.84 -18.25
CA ALA A 114 14.71 7.85 -17.44
C ALA A 114 13.33 8.32 -17.99
N ASP A 115 12.76 7.62 -18.97
CA ASP A 115 11.39 7.86 -19.41
C ASP A 115 10.36 7.03 -18.62
N TYR A 116 9.79 7.66 -17.58
CA TYR A 116 8.76 7.07 -16.72
C TYR A 116 7.35 7.07 -17.32
N CYS A 117 7.13 7.81 -18.43
CA CYS A 117 5.81 7.86 -19.09
C CYS A 117 5.72 6.92 -20.29
N LEU A 118 6.82 6.23 -20.64
CA LEU A 118 6.89 5.28 -21.75
C LEU A 118 6.32 5.91 -23.03
N ALA A 119 6.81 7.10 -23.38
CA ALA A 119 6.28 7.93 -24.46
C ALA A 119 6.38 7.28 -25.85
N SER A 120 7.27 6.29 -26.02
CA SER A 120 7.39 5.47 -27.22
C SER A 120 6.45 4.25 -27.22
N ALA A 121 5.95 3.82 -26.05
CA ALA A 121 5.11 2.63 -25.94
C ALA A 121 3.67 2.91 -26.42
N PRO A 122 2.93 1.88 -26.90
CA PRO A 122 1.51 2.00 -27.21
C PRO A 122 0.69 2.47 -26.01
N LEU A 123 -0.45 3.11 -26.27
CA LEU A 123 -1.30 3.67 -25.22
C LEU A 123 -1.84 2.59 -24.27
N GLU A 124 -2.14 1.41 -24.80
CA GLU A 124 -2.58 0.23 -24.07
C GLU A 124 -1.50 -0.28 -23.10
N ALA A 125 -0.24 -0.25 -23.51
CA ALA A 125 0.88 -0.65 -22.66
C ALA A 125 1.06 0.34 -21.48
N ARG A 126 0.88 1.64 -21.74
CA ARG A 126 0.92 2.66 -20.67
C ARG A 126 -0.24 2.48 -19.68
N ASN A 127 -1.44 2.14 -20.16
CA ASN A 127 -2.59 1.81 -19.31
C ASN A 127 -2.33 0.56 -18.46
N TYR A 128 -1.75 -0.47 -19.05
CA TYR A 128 -1.38 -1.70 -18.33
C TYR A 128 -0.38 -1.42 -17.21
N VAL A 129 0.69 -0.65 -17.47
CA VAL A 129 1.66 -0.25 -16.46
C VAL A 129 1.00 0.56 -15.33
N LEU A 130 0.09 1.47 -15.68
CA LEU A 130 -0.67 2.23 -14.69
C LEU A 130 -1.57 1.32 -13.84
N ALA A 131 -2.16 0.27 -14.44
CA ALA A 131 -2.94 -0.73 -13.72
C ALA A 131 -2.06 -1.58 -12.78
N CYS A 132 -0.86 -2.00 -13.22
CA CYS A 132 0.12 -2.66 -12.35
C CYS A 132 0.49 -1.79 -11.15
N TYR A 133 0.70 -0.49 -11.38
CA TYR A 133 0.94 0.46 -10.29
C TYR A 133 -0.27 0.58 -9.34
N ALA A 134 -1.49 0.61 -9.87
CA ALA A 134 -2.71 0.60 -9.07
C ALA A 134 -2.80 -0.64 -8.17
N VAL A 135 -2.51 -1.84 -8.70
CA VAL A 135 -2.46 -3.08 -7.92
C VAL A 135 -1.42 -3.00 -6.81
N SER A 136 -0.22 -2.50 -7.11
CA SER A 136 0.84 -2.29 -6.11
C SER A 136 0.37 -1.38 -4.97
N LEU A 137 -0.36 -0.29 -5.28
CA LEU A 137 -0.93 0.61 -4.27
C LEU A 137 -2.02 -0.08 -3.42
N ILE A 138 -2.89 -0.89 -4.03
CA ILE A 138 -3.94 -1.66 -3.34
C ILE A 138 -3.32 -2.63 -2.34
N GLN A 139 -2.18 -3.24 -2.70
CA GLN A 139 -1.41 -4.13 -1.82
C GLN A 139 -0.72 -3.40 -0.65
N GLY A 140 -0.81 -2.08 -0.59
CA GLY A 140 -0.26 -1.28 0.50
C GLY A 140 1.13 -0.71 0.23
N ASN A 141 1.67 -0.86 -0.98
CA ASN A 141 2.93 -0.21 -1.38
C ASN A 141 2.69 1.27 -1.68
N THR A 142 2.41 2.04 -0.62
CA THR A 142 2.15 3.47 -0.66
C THR A 142 3.27 4.23 0.07
N ILE A 143 3.30 5.56 -0.04
CA ILE A 143 4.33 6.40 0.62
C ILE A 143 4.42 6.13 2.13
N LEU A 144 3.30 5.80 2.78
CA LEU A 144 3.25 5.51 4.23
C LEU A 144 3.30 4.01 4.56
N GLY A 145 3.40 3.13 3.55
CA GLY A 145 3.52 1.69 3.76
C GLY A 145 2.27 1.05 4.37
N GLY A 146 1.10 1.31 3.77
CA GLY A 146 -0.17 0.72 4.22
C GLY A 146 -1.29 0.88 3.23
N SER A 147 -2.44 0.26 3.55
CA SER A 147 -3.67 0.38 2.76
C SER A 147 -4.17 1.82 2.76
N VAL A 148 -4.69 2.27 1.62
CA VAL A 148 -5.18 3.63 1.45
C VAL A 148 -6.59 3.61 0.89
N LYS A 149 -7.37 4.65 1.23
CA LYS A 149 -8.73 4.79 0.72
C LYS A 149 -8.74 5.07 -0.79
N HIS A 150 -9.86 4.78 -1.45
CA HIS A 150 -10.14 5.02 -2.85
C HIS A 150 -9.78 6.46 -3.25
N ALA A 151 -10.17 7.45 -2.43
CA ALA A 151 -9.87 8.86 -2.70
C ALA A 151 -8.34 9.13 -2.77
N THR A 152 -7.58 8.54 -1.85
CA THR A 152 -6.12 8.67 -1.82
C THR A 152 -5.49 7.93 -2.99
N LEU A 153 -5.96 6.72 -3.29
CA LEU A 153 -5.48 5.89 -4.40
C LEU A 153 -5.71 6.58 -5.74
N ASN A 154 -6.92 7.11 -5.98
CA ASN A 154 -7.22 7.94 -7.14
C ASN A 154 -6.30 9.16 -7.23
N GLY A 155 -5.91 9.73 -6.09
CA GLY A 155 -4.91 10.79 -6.01
C GLY A 155 -3.51 10.39 -6.48
N TYR A 156 -3.08 9.14 -6.28
CA TYR A 156 -1.82 8.61 -6.85
C TYR A 156 -1.94 8.43 -8.37
N ILE A 157 -3.02 7.79 -8.82
CA ILE A 157 -3.28 7.56 -10.25
C ILE A 157 -3.34 8.89 -10.99
N LYS A 158 -4.04 9.88 -10.45
CA LYS A 158 -4.10 11.23 -11.00
C LYS A 158 -2.72 11.85 -11.13
N ALA A 159 -1.85 11.71 -10.13
CA ALA A 159 -0.50 12.27 -10.19
C ALA A 159 0.33 11.70 -11.37
N VAL A 160 0.15 10.43 -11.71
CA VAL A 160 0.80 9.79 -12.88
C VAL A 160 0.17 10.22 -14.20
N VAL A 161 -1.17 10.35 -14.24
CA VAL A 161 -1.86 10.92 -15.40
C VAL A 161 -1.39 12.35 -15.65
N ASP A 162 -1.25 13.15 -14.60
CA ASP A 162 -0.76 14.52 -14.68
C ASP A 162 0.69 14.55 -15.23
N MET A 163 1.55 13.57 -14.91
CA MET A 163 2.89 13.46 -15.54
C MET A 163 2.84 13.29 -17.07
N HIS A 164 1.81 12.62 -17.59
CA HIS A 164 1.62 12.46 -19.03
C HIS A 164 1.13 13.77 -19.65
N THR A 165 0.13 14.41 -19.03
CA THR A 165 -0.42 15.67 -19.53
C THR A 165 0.58 16.82 -19.47
N ASP A 166 1.42 16.88 -18.44
CA ASP A 166 2.49 17.86 -18.29
C ASP A 166 3.52 17.76 -19.42
N ARG A 167 3.66 16.57 -20.03
CA ARG A 167 4.51 16.29 -21.19
C ARG A 167 3.75 16.35 -22.53
N GLN A 168 2.50 16.80 -22.52
CA GLN A 168 1.61 16.81 -23.69
C GLN A 168 1.39 15.42 -24.32
N LEU A 169 1.53 14.36 -23.52
CA LEU A 169 1.22 12.99 -23.94
C LEU A 169 -0.25 12.69 -23.71
N THR A 170 -0.83 11.84 -24.56
CA THR A 170 -2.18 11.31 -24.34
C THR A 170 -2.26 10.60 -23.00
N SER A 171 -3.30 10.91 -22.23
CA SER A 171 -3.54 10.27 -20.94
C SER A 171 -3.66 8.76 -21.12
N PRO A 172 -2.93 7.96 -20.32
CA PRO A 172 -2.97 6.50 -20.40
C PRO A 172 -4.33 5.92 -20.00
N ARG A 173 -5.30 6.75 -19.58
CA ARG A 173 -6.67 6.33 -19.27
C ARG A 173 -7.65 6.50 -20.43
N LEU A 174 -7.25 7.15 -21.53
CA LEU A 174 -8.10 7.38 -22.70
C LEU A 174 -8.06 6.23 -23.72
N VAL A 175 -7.83 5.01 -23.24
CA VAL A 175 -7.80 3.80 -24.06
C VAL A 175 -9.21 3.24 -24.14
N GLU A 176 -9.52 2.48 -25.19
CA GLU A 176 -10.84 1.87 -25.36
C GLU A 176 -11.27 1.03 -24.15
N LYS A 177 -10.33 0.25 -23.59
CA LYS A 177 -10.52 -0.58 -22.41
C LYS A 177 -9.62 -0.16 -21.25
N ASP A 178 -10.13 0.72 -20.39
CA ASP A 178 -9.40 1.17 -19.19
C ASP A 178 -9.32 0.07 -18.13
N LEU A 179 -8.11 -0.44 -17.88
CA LEU A 179 -7.82 -1.46 -16.86
C LEU A 179 -7.82 -0.88 -15.44
N VAL A 180 -7.72 0.44 -15.28
CA VAL A 180 -7.62 1.10 -13.97
C VAL A 180 -8.99 1.27 -13.31
N SER A 181 -10.02 1.65 -14.09
CA SER A 181 -11.37 1.88 -13.55
C SER A 181 -11.95 0.70 -12.77
N PRO A 182 -11.91 -0.56 -13.28
CA PRO A 182 -12.42 -1.70 -12.54
C PRO A 182 -11.72 -1.92 -11.18
N LEU A 183 -10.42 -1.60 -11.09
CA LEU A 183 -9.66 -1.69 -9.85
C LEU A 183 -10.10 -0.63 -8.85
N LEU A 184 -10.28 0.63 -9.29
CA LEU A 184 -10.79 1.71 -8.45
C LEU A 184 -12.20 1.41 -7.95
N ASP A 185 -13.07 0.91 -8.83
CA ASP A 185 -14.45 0.55 -8.50
C ASP A 185 -14.52 -0.64 -7.55
N ALA A 186 -13.61 -1.62 -7.65
CA ALA A 186 -13.50 -2.70 -6.68
C ALA A 186 -13.15 -2.16 -5.29
N VAL A 187 -12.16 -1.27 -5.18
CA VAL A 187 -11.80 -0.62 -3.90
C VAL A 187 -12.96 0.20 -3.36
N LYS A 188 -13.64 0.99 -4.20
CA LYS A 188 -14.80 1.80 -3.81
C LYS A 188 -15.96 0.95 -3.30
N ARG A 189 -16.27 -0.15 -3.99
CA ARG A 189 -17.29 -1.13 -3.55
C ARG A 189 -16.90 -1.74 -2.21
N TYR A 190 -15.64 -2.16 -2.07
CA TYR A 190 -15.13 -2.72 -0.82
C TYR A 190 -15.26 -1.73 0.35
N GLU A 191 -14.96 -0.46 0.13
CA GLU A 191 -15.10 0.59 1.15
C GLU A 191 -16.53 0.87 1.58
N SER A 192 -17.49 0.68 0.67
CA SER A 192 -18.91 0.94 0.91
C SER A 192 -19.56 -0.10 1.83
N VAL A 193 -18.90 -1.23 2.11
CA VAL A 193 -19.42 -2.28 2.98
C VAL A 193 -19.45 -1.76 4.44
N PRO A 194 -20.64 -1.63 5.07
CA PRO A 194 -20.76 -1.18 6.44
C PRO A 194 -20.19 -2.22 7.42
N ASN A 195 -19.61 -1.77 8.53
CA ASN A 195 -18.98 -2.63 9.54
C ASN A 195 -17.98 -3.65 8.97
N ARG A 196 -17.29 -3.29 7.87
CA ARG A 196 -16.27 -4.15 7.29
C ARG A 196 -15.20 -4.48 8.32
N ARG A 197 -14.82 -5.75 8.37
CA ARG A 197 -13.67 -6.22 9.13
C ARG A 197 -12.51 -6.33 8.16
N ASP A 198 -11.36 -5.80 8.56
CA ASP A 198 -10.15 -5.97 7.76
C ASP A 198 -9.79 -7.46 7.69
N MET A 199 -9.21 -7.86 6.55
CA MET A 199 -8.70 -9.20 6.38
C MET A 199 -7.59 -9.48 7.39
N ILE A 200 -7.48 -10.72 7.84
CA ILE A 200 -6.39 -11.14 8.74
C ILE A 200 -5.07 -11.03 7.97
N TYR A 201 -4.17 -10.16 8.45
CA TYR A 201 -2.88 -9.89 7.82
C TYR A 201 -1.90 -11.06 8.01
N ASP A 202 -0.89 -11.17 7.13
CA ASP A 202 0.16 -12.22 7.22
C ASP A 202 0.89 -12.19 8.55
N SER A 203 1.14 -10.98 9.08
CA SER A 203 1.76 -10.79 10.38
C SER A 203 0.90 -11.35 11.52
N MET A 204 -0.42 -11.26 11.41
CA MET A 204 -1.35 -11.83 12.40
C MET A 204 -1.36 -13.35 12.32
N VAL A 205 -1.42 -13.93 11.12
CA VAL A 205 -1.33 -15.39 10.94
C VAL A 205 0.01 -15.92 11.46
N SER A 206 1.11 -15.24 11.13
CA SER A 206 2.45 -15.57 11.64
C SER A 206 2.49 -15.53 13.17
N HIS A 207 1.88 -14.53 13.79
CA HIS A 207 1.76 -14.46 15.24
C HIS A 207 0.90 -15.60 15.81
N MET A 208 -0.24 -15.92 15.19
CA MET A 208 -1.09 -17.04 15.64
C MET A 208 -0.34 -18.37 15.55
N LEU A 209 0.40 -18.62 14.46
CA LEU A 209 1.26 -19.80 14.30
C LEU A 209 2.32 -19.90 15.41
N GLN A 210 2.93 -18.78 15.79
CA GLN A 210 3.91 -18.75 16.89
C GLN A 210 3.27 -19.06 18.23
N VAL A 211 2.06 -18.55 18.49
CA VAL A 211 1.33 -18.78 19.73
C VAL A 211 0.86 -20.24 19.82
N THR A 212 0.39 -20.83 18.74
CA THR A 212 -0.11 -22.21 18.73
C THR A 212 0.99 -23.27 18.71
N ALA A 213 2.22 -22.94 18.29
CA ALA A 213 3.33 -23.88 18.23
C ALA A 213 3.67 -24.59 19.56
N GLY A 214 3.30 -24.00 20.71
CA GLY A 214 3.50 -24.59 22.03
C GLY A 214 2.23 -25.14 22.69
N LEU A 215 1.08 -25.10 22.01
CA LEU A 215 -0.20 -25.53 22.54
C LEU A 215 -0.51 -26.97 22.13
N GLN A 216 -1.48 -27.58 22.81
CA GLN A 216 -2.03 -28.87 22.38
C GLN A 216 -2.87 -28.70 21.10
N ASP A 217 -2.88 -29.74 20.27
CA ASP A 217 -3.65 -29.76 19.03
C ASP A 217 -5.16 -29.58 19.31
N ASP A 218 -5.66 -30.25 20.35
CA ASP A 218 -7.06 -30.17 20.78
C ASP A 218 -7.34 -28.98 21.70
N CYS A 219 -6.95 -27.77 21.28
CA CYS A 219 -7.28 -26.55 22.02
C CYS A 219 -7.96 -25.51 21.13
N LEU A 220 -8.70 -24.60 21.77
CA LEU A 220 -9.46 -23.56 21.07
C LEU A 220 -8.60 -22.70 20.14
N HIS A 221 -7.35 -22.41 20.51
CA HIS A 221 -6.45 -21.59 19.71
C HIS A 221 -6.01 -22.29 18.43
N SER A 222 -5.67 -23.58 18.51
CA SER A 222 -5.31 -24.41 17.36
C SER A 222 -6.50 -24.55 16.41
N ALA A 223 -7.68 -24.85 16.93
CA ALA A 223 -8.91 -24.94 16.13
C ALA A 223 -9.25 -23.61 15.42
N ILE A 224 -9.12 -22.47 16.10
CA ILE A 224 -9.33 -21.14 15.49
C ILE A 224 -8.32 -20.89 14.37
N LEU A 225 -7.05 -21.22 14.59
CA LEU A 225 -6.00 -21.05 13.57
C LEU A 225 -6.28 -21.90 12.34
N ASP A 226 -6.66 -23.17 12.50
CA ASP A 226 -6.99 -24.07 11.38
C ASP A 226 -8.13 -23.50 10.54
N TRP A 227 -9.20 -23.03 11.18
CA TRP A 227 -10.32 -22.38 10.47
C TRP A 227 -9.92 -21.08 9.78
N ILE A 228 -9.01 -20.29 10.37
CA ILE A 228 -8.47 -19.08 9.73
C ILE A 228 -7.64 -19.43 8.50
N ILE A 229 -6.79 -20.46 8.59
CA ILE A 229 -5.97 -20.95 7.47
C ILE A 229 -6.87 -21.47 6.36
N LEU A 230 -7.84 -22.33 6.71
CA LEU A 230 -8.79 -22.91 5.76
C LEU A 230 -9.60 -21.82 5.05
N GLY A 231 -10.13 -20.85 5.80
CA GLY A 231 -10.87 -19.71 5.24
C GLY A 231 -10.00 -18.81 4.36
N ARG A 232 -8.71 -18.68 4.65
CA ARG A 232 -7.77 -17.86 3.87
C ARG A 232 -7.49 -18.47 2.50
N TYR A 233 -7.32 -19.79 2.41
CA TYR A 233 -6.98 -20.47 1.16
C TYR A 233 -8.21 -20.90 0.37
N GLY A 234 -9.28 -21.32 1.04
CA GLY A 234 -10.52 -21.75 0.40
C GLY A 234 -11.50 -20.62 0.09
N VAL A 235 -11.34 -19.46 0.72
CA VAL A 235 -12.23 -18.28 0.55
C VAL A 235 -13.70 -18.65 0.83
N PHE A 236 -13.92 -19.52 1.81
CA PHE A 236 -15.24 -20.05 2.12
C PHE A 236 -16.14 -19.00 2.76
N ARG A 237 -17.39 -18.93 2.29
CA ARG A 237 -18.42 -18.08 2.92
C ARG A 237 -18.95 -18.74 4.17
N GLN A 238 -19.39 -17.93 5.13
CA GLN A 238 -20.07 -18.45 6.34
C GLN A 238 -21.24 -19.39 5.99
N SER A 239 -21.99 -19.10 4.93
CA SER A 239 -23.09 -19.93 4.44
C SER A 239 -22.65 -21.27 3.83
N GLU A 240 -21.36 -21.54 3.73
CA GLU A 240 -20.80 -22.80 3.22
C GLU A 240 -20.34 -23.66 4.41
N TRP A 241 -19.64 -23.08 5.40
CA TRP A 241 -19.04 -23.84 6.52
C TRP A 241 -19.77 -23.74 7.87
N CYS A 242 -20.57 -22.69 8.10
CA CYS A 242 -21.31 -22.45 9.34
C CYS A 242 -22.82 -22.70 9.14
N GLN A 243 -23.21 -23.93 8.80
CA GLN A 243 -24.63 -24.27 8.73
C GLN A 243 -25.24 -24.23 10.14
N THR A 244 -26.15 -23.30 10.39
CA THR A 244 -26.87 -23.18 11.67
C THR A 244 -28.14 -24.03 11.73
N SER A 245 -28.59 -24.53 10.58
CA SER A 245 -29.75 -25.43 10.45
C SER A 245 -29.33 -26.79 9.91
N GLN A 246 -30.13 -27.81 10.23
CA GLN A 246 -30.01 -29.13 9.59
C GLN A 246 -30.49 -29.14 8.14
N SER A 247 -31.20 -28.11 7.68
CA SER A 247 -31.53 -27.91 6.27
C SER A 247 -30.35 -27.30 5.52
N ILE A 248 -29.95 -27.94 4.42
CA ILE A 248 -28.85 -27.49 3.58
C ILE A 248 -29.39 -26.47 2.56
N ALA A 249 -28.78 -25.29 2.52
CA ALA A 249 -29.08 -24.30 1.50
C ALA A 249 -28.51 -24.76 0.15
N MET A 250 -29.29 -24.60 -0.92
CA MET A 250 -28.88 -24.98 -2.27
C MET A 250 -28.40 -23.76 -3.06
N THR A 251 -27.46 -23.96 -3.98
CA THR A 251 -27.01 -22.95 -4.94
C THR A 251 -28.15 -22.56 -5.87
N ARG A 252 -28.13 -21.31 -6.34
CA ARG A 252 -29.06 -20.88 -7.39
C ARG A 252 -28.57 -21.42 -8.73
N PRO A 253 -29.45 -22.01 -9.57
CA PRO A 253 -29.07 -22.43 -10.91
C PRO A 253 -28.52 -21.24 -11.70
N SER A 254 -27.45 -21.48 -12.45
CA SER A 254 -26.87 -20.52 -13.37
C SER A 254 -26.54 -21.20 -14.69
N LEU A 255 -26.21 -20.41 -15.73
CA LEU A 255 -25.78 -20.98 -17.02
C LEU A 255 -24.54 -21.89 -16.91
N ALA A 256 -23.71 -21.70 -15.88
CA ALA A 256 -22.54 -22.54 -15.61
C ALA A 256 -22.85 -23.77 -14.75
N LEU A 257 -23.89 -23.71 -13.92
CA LEU A 257 -24.33 -24.76 -12.99
C LEU A 257 -25.85 -24.91 -13.11
N PRO A 258 -26.33 -25.73 -14.07
CA PRO A 258 -27.76 -25.87 -14.35
C PRO A 258 -28.50 -26.64 -13.26
N VAL A 259 -27.79 -27.42 -12.46
CA VAL A 259 -28.33 -28.20 -11.33
C VAL A 259 -28.06 -27.44 -10.02
N GLN A 260 -29.03 -27.47 -9.11
CA GLN A 260 -28.83 -26.97 -7.76
C GLN A 260 -27.94 -27.93 -6.98
N GLU A 261 -26.89 -27.41 -6.37
CA GLU A 261 -25.96 -28.15 -5.54
C GLU A 261 -26.00 -27.65 -4.09
N PRO A 262 -25.69 -28.48 -3.10
CA PRO A 262 -25.46 -28.04 -1.73
C PRO A 262 -24.45 -26.88 -1.66
N LEU A 263 -24.77 -25.81 -0.93
CA LEU A 263 -23.79 -24.77 -0.59
C LEU A 263 -22.79 -25.26 0.46
N ALA A 264 -23.18 -26.23 1.28
CA ALA A 264 -22.34 -26.77 2.32
C ALA A 264 -21.30 -27.72 1.73
N PHE A 265 -20.04 -27.53 2.10
CA PHE A 265 -18.99 -28.48 1.77
C PHE A 265 -18.89 -29.58 2.84
N ILE A 266 -18.44 -30.75 2.41
CA ILE A 266 -18.19 -31.92 3.23
C ILE A 266 -16.71 -32.33 3.12
N PRO A 267 -16.19 -33.16 4.04
CA PRO A 267 -14.77 -33.57 4.00
C PRO A 267 -14.33 -34.18 2.67
N SER A 268 -15.22 -34.86 1.93
CA SER A 268 -14.91 -35.43 0.62
C SER A 268 -14.73 -34.40 -0.50
N ASP A 269 -15.11 -33.15 -0.29
CA ASP A 269 -14.88 -32.06 -1.25
C ASP A 269 -13.42 -31.57 -1.21
N PHE A 270 -12.63 -32.04 -0.22
CA PHE A 270 -11.24 -31.67 -0.03
C PHE A 270 -10.32 -32.84 -0.38
N ALA A 271 -9.29 -32.53 -1.17
CA ALA A 271 -8.15 -33.39 -1.35
C ALA A 271 -6.93 -32.72 -0.71
N PHE A 272 -6.33 -33.41 0.25
CA PHE A 272 -5.10 -32.95 0.89
C PHE A 272 -3.92 -33.60 0.21
N PHE A 273 -2.82 -32.87 0.04
CA PHE A 273 -1.62 -33.36 -0.63
C PHE A 273 -0.38 -33.15 0.24
N ASP A 274 0.57 -34.07 0.16
CA ASP A 274 1.88 -33.90 0.80
C ASP A 274 2.80 -32.95 0.00
N SER A 275 4.02 -32.73 0.50
CA SER A 275 5.01 -31.86 -0.16
C SER A 275 5.45 -32.34 -1.54
N GLU A 276 5.17 -33.60 -1.88
CA GLU A 276 5.48 -34.24 -3.16
C GLU A 276 4.26 -34.29 -4.08
N GLY A 277 3.13 -33.69 -3.65
CA GLY A 277 1.89 -33.64 -4.42
C GLY A 277 1.09 -34.95 -4.41
N ARG A 278 1.38 -35.87 -3.49
CA ARG A 278 0.63 -37.13 -3.35
C ARG A 278 -0.59 -36.91 -2.45
N PRO A 279 -1.75 -37.49 -2.78
CA PRO A 279 -2.94 -37.35 -1.96
C PRO A 279 -2.73 -38.01 -0.58
N LEU A 280 -3.09 -37.30 0.48
CA LEU A 280 -3.17 -37.81 1.84
C LEU A 280 -4.52 -38.53 2.03
N PRO A 281 -4.54 -39.66 2.77
CA PRO A 281 -5.76 -40.41 3.05
C PRO A 281 -6.71 -39.67 3.99
#